data_AF-A0A329HZ49-F1
#
_entry.id   AF-A0A329HZ49-F1
#
_cell.length_a   1.000
_cell.length_b   1.000
_cell.length_c   1.000
_cell.angle_alpha   90.00
_cell.angle_beta   90.00
_cell.angle_gamma   90.00
#
_symmetry.space_group_name_H-M   'P 1'
#
loop_
_entity.id
_entity.type
_entity.pdbx_description
1 polymer ?
#
loop_
_entity_poly.entity_id
_entity_poly.type
_entity_poly.pdbx_seq_one_letter_code
_entity_poly.pdbx_strand_id
1 'polypeptide(L)'
;MSRLSEAQFHHLVDQTQRQVEDAYDDSGLDLDLENAGGVLTIKFDNGSQVILSRQPPLVQLWVAARSGGYHFDWDGQNWICDTSSETLGALLVRVTLEQTGESVALPGL
;
A
#
# COMPACT_ATOMS: atom_id res chain seq x y z
N MET A 1 21.07 -14.36 2.21
CA MET A 1 20.17 -13.34 2.80
C MET A 1 19.28 -14.03 3.81
N SER A 2 19.17 -13.50 5.04
CA SER A 2 18.28 -14.07 6.05
C SER A 2 16.84 -13.77 5.66
N ARG A 3 15.98 -14.79 5.67
CA ARG A 3 14.53 -14.62 5.45
C ARG A 3 13.96 -13.79 6.61
N LEU A 4 13.01 -12.88 6.33
CA LEU A 4 12.29 -12.15 7.37
C LEU A 4 11.60 -13.14 8.31
N SER A 5 11.80 -12.97 9.62
CA SER A 5 10.94 -13.64 10.61
C SER A 5 9.53 -13.03 10.56
N GLU A 6 8.54 -13.77 11.05
CA GLU A 6 7.16 -13.29 11.11
C GLU A 6 7.04 -11.96 11.87
N ALA A 7 7.70 -11.83 13.03
CA ALA A 7 7.69 -10.58 13.79
C ALA A 7 8.33 -9.41 13.02
N GLN A 8 9.42 -9.65 12.28
CA GLN A 8 10.04 -8.63 11.43
C GLN A 8 9.13 -8.23 10.26
N PHE A 9 8.46 -9.20 9.63
CA PHE A 9 7.51 -8.94 8.57
C PHE A 9 6.31 -8.11 9.07
N HIS A 10 5.74 -8.47 10.23
CA HIS A 10 4.65 -7.71 10.83
C HIS A 10 5.06 -6.26 11.10
N HIS A 11 6.23 -6.06 11.72
CA HIS A 11 6.75 -4.72 12.00
C HIS A 11 7.01 -3.90 10.73
N LEU A 12 7.57 -4.54 9.70
CA LEU A 12 7.83 -3.92 8.41
C LEU A 12 6.51 -3.46 7.75
N VAL A 13 5.48 -4.31 7.73
CA VAL A 13 4.18 -3.92 7.18
C VAL A 13 3.51 -2.83 8.03
N ASP A 14 3.59 -2.90 9.36
CA ASP A 14 3.08 -1.84 10.24
C ASP A 14 3.74 -0.49 9.92
N GLN A 15 5.06 -0.48 9.71
CA GLN A 15 5.79 0.73 9.34
C GLN A 15 5.38 1.23 7.95
N THR A 16 5.22 0.33 6.99
CA THR A 16 4.80 0.67 5.63
C THR A 16 3.39 1.27 5.63
N GLN A 17 2.44 0.66 6.36
CA GLN A 17 1.08 1.16 6.46
C GLN A 17 1.04 2.57 7.08
N ARG A 18 1.83 2.82 8.14
CA ARG A 18 1.96 4.17 8.71
C ARG A 18 2.50 5.19 7.70
N GLN A 19 3.53 4.82 6.92
CA GLN A 19 4.07 5.72 5.88
C GLN A 19 3.02 6.02 4.79
N VAL A 20 2.19 5.04 4.46
CA VAL A 20 1.09 5.23 3.50
C VAL A 20 0.02 6.16 4.09
N GLU A 21 -0.35 5.97 5.35
CA GLU A 21 -1.28 6.87 6.06
C GLU A 21 -0.77 8.31 6.06
N ASP A 22 0.46 8.53 6.54
CA ASP A 22 1.09 9.86 6.58
C ASP A 22 1.11 10.51 5.18
N ALA A 23 1.45 9.74 4.13
CA ALA A 23 1.51 10.27 2.77
C ALA A 23 0.12 10.65 2.20
N TYR A 24 -0.94 9.92 2.55
CA TYR A 24 -2.30 10.25 2.12
C TYR A 24 -2.90 11.39 2.95
N ASP A 25 -2.64 11.45 4.25
CA ASP A 25 -3.04 12.58 5.11
C ASP A 25 -2.43 13.90 4.60
N ASP A 26 -1.17 13.88 4.17
CA ASP A 26 -0.47 15.04 3.61
C ASP A 26 -0.85 15.34 2.14
N SER A 27 -1.62 14.47 1.46
CA SER A 27 -1.93 14.60 0.03
C SER A 27 -2.97 15.68 -0.29
N GLY A 28 -3.80 16.05 0.70
CA GLY A 28 -4.90 17.00 0.55
C GLY A 28 -6.13 16.45 -0.18
N LEU A 29 -6.18 15.15 -0.47
CA LEU A 29 -7.37 14.47 -0.99
C LEU A 29 -8.47 14.39 0.10
N ASP A 30 -9.73 14.44 -0.33
CA ASP A 30 -10.87 14.09 0.54
C ASP A 30 -11.05 12.57 0.57
N LEU A 31 -10.55 11.94 1.63
CA LEU A 31 -10.55 10.49 1.81
C LEU A 31 -10.69 10.11 3.29
N ASP A 32 -11.16 8.88 3.52
CA ASP A 32 -11.14 8.24 4.84
C ASP A 32 -10.02 7.19 4.87
N LEU A 33 -9.24 7.16 5.96
CA LEU A 33 -8.27 6.10 6.24
C LEU A 33 -8.74 5.26 7.43
N GLU A 34 -8.73 3.94 7.28
CA GLU A 34 -9.00 2.99 8.35
C GLU A 34 -7.92 1.91 8.42
N ASN A 35 -7.21 1.83 9.55
CA ASN A 35 -6.17 0.82 9.77
C ASN A 35 -6.49 -0.06 10.97
N ALA A 36 -6.75 -1.34 10.72
CA ALA A 36 -7.12 -2.30 11.75
C ALA A 36 -6.68 -3.72 11.39
N GLY A 37 -6.13 -4.45 12.37
CA GLY A 37 -5.80 -5.86 12.21
C GLY A 37 -4.80 -6.15 11.08
N GLY A 38 -4.03 -5.14 10.67
CA GLY A 38 -3.10 -5.24 9.57
C GLY A 38 -3.68 -5.10 8.18
N VAL A 39 -4.88 -4.53 8.11
CA VAL A 39 -5.52 -4.06 6.90
C VAL A 39 -5.62 -2.53 6.98
N LEU A 40 -5.11 -1.85 5.95
CA LEU A 40 -5.30 -0.42 5.75
C LEU A 40 -6.25 -0.22 4.57
N THR A 41 -7.36 0.45 4.81
CA THR A 41 -8.35 0.81 3.81
C THR A 41 -8.27 2.30 3.55
N ILE A 42 -8.00 2.68 2.31
CA ILE A 42 -8.09 4.05 1.80
C ILE A 42 -9.40 4.15 1.04
N LYS A 43 -10.31 4.99 1.49
CA LYS A 43 -11.64 5.16 0.89
C LYS A 43 -11.75 6.57 0.34
N PHE A 44 -11.85 6.68 -0.97
CA PHE A 44 -11.99 7.96 -1.66
C PHE A 44 -13.44 8.48 -1.57
N ASP A 45 -13.61 9.80 -1.73
CA ASP A 45 -14.91 10.50 -1.73
C ASP A 45 -15.98 9.87 -2.63
N ASN A 46 -15.57 9.32 -3.77
CA ASN A 46 -16.42 8.67 -4.76
C ASN A 46 -16.80 7.23 -4.39
N GLY A 47 -16.45 6.79 -3.18
CA GLY A 47 -16.75 5.48 -2.61
C GLY A 47 -15.87 4.33 -3.12
N SER A 48 -14.92 4.60 -4.02
CA SER A 48 -13.89 3.61 -4.39
C SER A 48 -12.90 3.40 -3.24
N GLN A 49 -12.25 2.25 -3.22
CA GLN A 49 -11.31 1.89 -2.16
C GLN A 49 -10.01 1.32 -2.74
N VAL A 50 -8.93 1.54 -2.01
CA VAL A 50 -7.67 0.83 -2.14
C VAL A 50 -7.39 0.17 -0.78
N ILE A 51 -7.10 -1.12 -0.77
CA ILE A 51 -6.94 -1.90 0.46
C ILE A 51 -5.57 -2.55 0.48
N LEU A 52 -4.77 -2.25 1.50
CA LEU A 52 -3.49 -2.88 1.78
C LEU A 52 -3.67 -3.93 2.86
N SER A 53 -3.20 -5.16 2.65
CA SER A 53 -3.30 -6.24 3.66
C SER A 53 -2.03 -7.08 3.74
N ARG A 54 -1.61 -7.43 4.95
CA ARG A 54 -0.47 -8.34 5.17
C ARG A 54 -0.85 -9.79 4.95
N GLN A 55 0.03 -10.57 4.34
CA GLN A 55 -0.12 -12.03 4.14
C GLN A 55 1.05 -12.79 4.78
N PRO A 56 1.02 -13.06 6.10
CA PRO A 56 2.16 -13.65 6.83
C PRO A 56 2.67 -14.99 6.29
N PRO A 57 1.81 -15.95 5.85
CA PRO A 57 2.29 -17.20 5.27
C PRO A 57 3.13 -17.02 4.01
N LEU A 58 2.86 -15.94 3.25
CA LEU A 58 3.55 -15.61 1.99
C LEU A 58 4.68 -14.60 2.19
N VAL A 59 4.70 -13.88 3.32
CA VAL A 59 5.62 -12.74 3.56
C VAL A 59 5.42 -11.64 2.52
N GLN A 60 4.16 -11.40 2.15
CA GLN A 60 3.78 -10.43 1.11
C GLN A 60 2.84 -9.36 1.64
N LEU A 61 2.97 -8.16 1.07
CA LEU A 61 1.97 -7.10 1.18
C LEU A 61 1.09 -7.14 -0.06
N TRP A 62 -0.23 -7.19 0.11
CA TRP A 62 -1.17 -7.19 -1.01
C TRP A 62 -1.90 -5.86 -1.09
N VAL A 63 -2.17 -5.41 -2.32
CA VAL A 63 -2.99 -4.23 -2.62
C VAL A 63 -4.16 -4.64 -3.49
N ALA A 64 -5.38 -4.32 -3.06
CA ALA A 64 -6.59 -4.43 -3.89
C ALA A 64 -7.04 -3.04 -4.33
N ALA A 65 -7.25 -2.85 -5.63
CA ALA A 65 -7.78 -1.65 -6.25
C ALA A 65 -8.84 -2.05 -7.30
N ARG A 66 -9.57 -1.07 -7.86
CA ARG A 66 -10.52 -1.30 -8.95
C ARG A 66 -9.88 -1.96 -10.17
N SER A 67 -8.62 -1.66 -10.46
CA SER A 67 -7.86 -2.22 -11.57
C SER A 67 -7.32 -3.63 -11.33
N GLY A 68 -7.39 -4.16 -10.11
CA GLY A 68 -7.01 -5.54 -9.79
C GLY A 68 -6.39 -5.72 -8.41
N GLY A 69 -5.84 -6.93 -8.20
CA GLY A 69 -5.02 -7.28 -7.04
C GLY A 69 -3.55 -7.32 -7.41
N TYR A 70 -2.70 -6.80 -6.52
CA TYR A 70 -1.26 -6.70 -6.71
C TYR A 70 -0.55 -7.27 -5.47
N HIS A 71 0.51 -8.05 -5.68
CA HIS A 71 1.27 -8.65 -4.61
C HIS A 71 2.69 -8.09 -4.61
N PHE A 72 3.18 -7.75 -3.42
CA PHE A 72 4.47 -7.12 -3.24
C PHE A 72 5.37 -7.98 -2.38
N ASP A 73 6.58 -8.20 -2.87
CA ASP A 73 7.69 -8.79 -2.15
C ASP A 73 8.65 -7.68 -1.67
N TRP A 74 9.28 -7.90 -0.52
CA TRP A 74 10.30 -6.99 0.00
C TRP A 74 11.68 -7.37 -0.57
N ASP A 75 12.31 -6.45 -1.31
CA ASP A 75 13.63 -6.69 -1.91
C ASP A 75 14.82 -6.42 -0.96
N GLY A 76 14.53 -5.93 0.25
CA GLY A 76 15.52 -5.45 1.22
C GLY A 76 15.42 -3.94 1.48
N GLN A 77 14.83 -3.19 0.57
CA GLN A 77 14.69 -1.73 0.61
C GLN A 77 13.30 -1.24 0.21
N ASN A 78 12.62 -1.91 -0.71
CA ASN A 78 11.34 -1.51 -1.28
C ASN A 78 10.38 -2.69 -1.38
N TRP A 79 9.09 -2.37 -1.40
CA TRP A 79 8.03 -3.27 -1.85
C TRP A 79 7.93 -3.24 -3.36
N ILE A 80 8.20 -4.37 -4.02
CA ILE A 80 8.18 -4.50 -5.48
C ILE A 80 7.04 -5.44 -5.90
N CYS A 81 6.23 -5.00 -6.86
CA CYS A 81 5.14 -5.80 -7.39
C CYS A 81 5.67 -6.97 -8.24
N ASP A 82 5.23 -8.20 -7.96
CA ASP A 82 5.68 -9.42 -8.62
C ASP A 82 5.38 -9.48 -10.13
N THR A 83 4.32 -8.78 -10.55
CA THR A 83 3.79 -8.82 -11.93
C THR A 83 4.16 -7.59 -12.74
N SER A 84 4.11 -6.39 -12.15
CA SER A 84 4.42 -5.14 -12.86
C SER A 84 5.84 -4.62 -12.60
N SER A 85 6.55 -5.14 -11.60
CA SER A 85 7.83 -4.59 -11.10
C SER A 85 7.76 -3.14 -10.60
N GLU A 86 6.55 -2.57 -10.43
CA GLU A 86 6.36 -1.25 -9.84
C GLU A 86 6.69 -1.26 -8.34
N THR A 87 7.13 -0.13 -7.80
CA THR A 87 7.20 0.08 -6.35
C THR A 87 5.78 0.29 -5.80
N LEU A 88 5.60 0.07 -4.49
CA LEU A 88 4.33 0.35 -3.82
C LEU A 88 3.88 1.80 -4.03
N GLY A 89 4.76 2.78 -3.84
CA GLY A 89 4.44 4.19 -4.07
C GLY A 89 3.99 4.49 -5.50
N ALA A 90 4.68 3.94 -6.49
CA ALA A 90 4.32 4.11 -7.91
C ALA A 90 2.93 3.52 -8.21
N LEU A 91 2.64 2.33 -7.67
CA LEU A 91 1.32 1.71 -7.79
C LEU A 91 0.23 2.56 -7.14
N LEU A 92 0.44 3.05 -5.90
CA LEU A 92 -0.53 3.86 -5.17
C LEU A 92 -0.86 5.17 -5.90
N VAL A 93 0.15 5.87 -6.44
CA VAL A 93 -0.08 7.07 -7.27
C VAL A 93 -0.92 6.73 -8.50
N ARG A 94 -0.58 5.65 -9.21
CA ARG A 94 -1.30 5.22 -10.41
C ARG A 94 -2.75 4.86 -10.12
N VAL A 95 -3.02 4.00 -9.13
CA VAL A 95 -4.40 3.58 -8.81
C VAL A 95 -5.22 4.72 -8.22
N THR A 96 -4.61 5.65 -7.50
CA THR A 96 -5.29 6.87 -7.03
C THR A 96 -5.76 7.69 -8.23
N LEU A 97 -4.90 7.94 -9.21
CA LEU A 97 -5.25 8.65 -10.43
C LEU A 97 -6.34 7.92 -11.24
N GLU A 98 -6.22 6.60 -11.39
CA GLU A 98 -7.22 5.78 -12.09
C GLU A 98 -8.61 5.84 -11.44
N GLN A 99 -8.67 5.91 -10.11
CA GLN A 99 -9.93 5.85 -9.36
C GLN A 99 -10.57 7.20 -9.09
N THR A 100 -9.77 8.26 -8.91
CA THR A 100 -10.23 9.60 -8.52
C THR A 100 -10.20 10.59 -9.68
N GLY A 101 -9.30 10.38 -10.66
CA GLY A 101 -8.96 11.38 -11.68
C GLY A 101 -7.99 12.45 -11.18
N GLU A 102 -7.52 12.36 -9.93
CA GLU A 102 -6.61 13.32 -9.32
C GLU A 102 -5.18 12.79 -9.26
N SER A 103 -4.22 13.64 -9.61
CA SER A 103 -2.80 13.32 -9.48
C SER A 103 -2.32 13.73 -8.09
N VAL A 104 -1.73 12.77 -7.37
CA VAL A 104 -1.13 13.01 -6.06
C VAL A 104 0.36 12.72 -6.07
N ALA A 105 1.09 13.41 -5.21
CA ALA A 105 2.45 13.05 -4.85
C ALA A 105 2.42 12.41 -3.46
N LEU A 106 2.93 11.19 -3.35
CA LEU A 106 3.03 10.46 -2.08
C LEU A 106 4.53 10.34 -1.71
N PRO A 107 5.15 11.40 -1.16
CA PRO A 107 6.58 11.40 -0.87
C PRO A 107 6.92 10.39 0.23
N GLY A 108 8.07 9.71 0.09
CA GLY A 108 8.56 8.77 1.09
C GLY A 108 8.07 7.32 0.92
N LEU A 109 7.35 7.03 -0.17
CA LEU A 109 6.93 5.69 -0.61
C LEU A 109 7.66 5.21 -1.87
#